data_AF-A0A3R6UD15-F1
#
_entry.id   AF-A0A3R6UD15-F1
#
_cell.length_a   1.000
_cell.length_b   1.000
_cell.length_c   1.000
_cell.angle_alpha   90.00
_cell.angle_beta   90.00
_cell.angle_gamma   90.00
#
_symmetry.space_group_name_H-M   'P 1'
#
loop_
_entity.id
_entity.type
_entity.pdbx_description
1 polymer ?
#
loop_
_entity_poly.entity_id
_entity_poly.type
_entity_poly.pdbx_seq_one_letter_code
_entity_poly.pdbx_strand_id
1 'polypeptide(L)' 'MANIKDCPGFETFGADVKEARKVKQLSRKTLAEQINIDWRYLANLENDDTIPSLPVIIQLNLERNVY' A
#
# COMPACT_ATOMS: atom_id res chain seq x y z
N MET A 1 -4.91 15.30 -2.81
CA MET A 1 -3.94 14.19 -2.62
C MET A 1 -2.79 14.43 -3.58
N ALA A 2 -1.56 14.15 -3.16
CA ALA A 2 -0.40 14.28 -4.05
C ALA A 2 -0.49 13.23 -5.17
N ASN A 3 -0.10 13.60 -6.38
CA ASN A 3 -0.11 12.71 -7.54
C ASN A 3 1.23 11.97 -7.61
N ILE A 4 1.21 10.68 -7.99
CA ILE A 4 2.42 9.85 -8.09
C ILE A 4 3.46 10.44 -9.05
N LYS A 5 3.01 11.16 -10.08
CA LYS A 5 3.87 11.88 -11.04
C LYS A 5 4.74 12.97 -10.41
N ASP A 6 4.34 13.47 -9.23
CA ASP A 6 5.03 14.54 -8.52
C ASP A 6 5.96 14.00 -7.41
N CYS A 7 6.05 12.67 -7.22
CA CYS A 7 6.85 12.04 -6.17
C CYS A 7 7.68 10.88 -6.75
N PRO A 8 8.86 11.17 -7.30
CA PRO A 8 9.75 10.15 -7.84
C PRO A 8 10.19 9.15 -6.76
N GLY A 9 10.24 7.87 -7.11
CA GLY A 9 10.56 6.76 -6.21
C GLY A 9 9.35 6.04 -5.61
N PHE A 10 8.12 6.50 -5.89
CA PHE A 10 6.88 5.84 -5.47
C PHE A 10 6.13 5.13 -6.59
N GLU A 11 6.62 5.19 -7.83
CA GLU A 11 5.92 4.71 -9.03
C GLU A 11 5.57 3.23 -8.96
N THR A 12 6.38 2.42 -8.27
CA THR A 12 6.14 0.97 -8.11
C THR A 12 5.53 0.61 -6.75
N PHE A 13 5.41 1.55 -5.82
CA PHE A 13 5.07 1.25 -4.44
C PHE A 13 3.70 0.56 -4.33
N GLY A 14 2.70 1.06 -5.07
CA GLY A 14 1.36 0.47 -5.12
C GLY A 14 1.37 -0.96 -5.64
N ALA A 15 2.06 -1.20 -6.75
CA ALA A 15 2.27 -2.52 -7.33
C ALA A 15 3.00 -3.47 -6.37
N ASP A 16 4.06 -3.02 -5.71
CA ASP A 16 4.84 -3.83 -4.77
C ASP A 16 3.99 -4.27 -3.56
N VAL A 17 3.14 -3.36 -3.04
CA VAL A 17 2.18 -3.68 -1.98
C VAL A 17 1.16 -4.73 -2.43
N LYS A 18 0.65 -4.61 -3.67
CA LYS A 18 -0.30 -5.56 -4.27
C LYS A 18 0.31 -6.95 -4.42
N GLU A 19 1.56 -7.03 -4.88
CA GLU A 19 2.28 -8.28 -5.03
C GLU A 19 2.56 -8.94 -3.68
N ALA A 20 3.10 -8.19 -2.72
CA ALA A 20 3.37 -8.70 -1.38
C ALA A 20 2.09 -9.23 -0.69
N ARG A 21 0.97 -8.51 -0.82
CA ARG A 21 -0.33 -8.96 -0.30
C ARG A 21 -0.77 -10.29 -0.93
N LYS A 22 -0.62 -10.44 -2.24
CA LYS A 22 -0.98 -11.67 -2.97
C LYS A 22 -0.09 -12.85 -2.56
N VAL A 23 1.21 -12.63 -2.41
CA VAL A 23 2.16 -13.66 -1.92
C VAL A 23 1.76 -14.14 -0.52
N LYS A 24 1.33 -13.21 0.35
CA LYS A 24 0.79 -13.52 1.69
C LYS A 24 -0.64 -14.07 1.68
N GLN A 25 -1.27 -14.23 0.52
CA GLN A 25 -2.65 -14.70 0.36
C GLN A 25 -3.69 -13.87 1.13
N LEU A 26 -3.41 -12.59 1.36
CA LEU A 26 -4.33 -11.71 2.09
C LEU A 26 -5.33 -11.07 1.12
N SER A 27 -6.60 -10.97 1.56
CA SER A 27 -7.55 -10.09 0.89
C SER A 27 -7.19 -8.62 1.16
N ARG A 28 -7.64 -7.68 0.31
CA ARG A 28 -7.46 -6.23 0.61
C ARG A 28 -8.09 -5.84 1.94
N LYS A 29 -9.27 -6.40 2.24
CA LYS A 29 -9.98 -6.11 3.48
C LYS A 29 -9.15 -6.55 4.69
N THR A 30 -8.59 -7.76 4.64
CA THR A 30 -7.74 -8.31 5.71
C THR A 30 -6.51 -7.45 5.96
N LEU A 31 -5.76 -7.07 4.92
CA LEU A 31 -4.58 -6.21 5.09
C LEU A 31 -4.98 -4.82 5.62
N ALA A 32 -6.05 -4.24 5.08
CA ALA A 32 -6.53 -2.93 5.49
C ALA A 32 -6.96 -2.90 6.97
N GLU A 33 -7.59 -3.96 7.47
CA GLU A 33 -7.93 -4.14 8.88
C GLU A 33 -6.67 -4.24 9.76
N GLN A 34 -5.63 -4.97 9.33
CA GLN A 34 -4.37 -5.12 10.07
C GLN A 34 -3.65 -3.78 10.30
N ILE A 35 -3.63 -2.90 9.28
CA ILE A 35 -2.97 -1.60 9.37
C ILE A 35 -3.93 -0.43 9.67
N ASN A 36 -5.19 -0.73 9.99
CA ASN A 36 -6.22 0.23 10.37
C ASN A 36 -6.48 1.34 9.31
N ILE A 37 -6.73 0.94 8.06
CA ILE A 37 -7.13 1.81 6.95
C ILE A 37 -8.41 1.32 6.26
N ASP A 38 -9.06 2.17 5.45
CA ASP A 38 -10.17 1.72 4.59
C ASP A 38 -9.63 0.86 3.42
N TRP A 39 -10.29 -0.26 3.13
CA TRP A 39 -9.88 -1.16 2.06
C TRP A 39 -9.96 -0.53 0.66
N ARG A 40 -10.81 0.48 0.45
CA ARG A 40 -10.89 1.28 -0.79
C ARG A 40 -9.67 2.19 -0.93
N TYR A 41 -9.16 2.72 0.18
CA TYR A 41 -7.91 3.46 0.18
C TYR A 41 -6.74 2.57 -0.22
N LEU A 42 -6.68 1.35 0.31
CA LEU A 42 -5.70 0.34 -0.14
C LEU A 42 -5.89 -0.03 -1.63
N ALA A 43 -7.13 -0.13 -2.12
CA ALA A 43 -7.39 -0.42 -3.52
C ALA A 43 -6.88 0.69 -4.45
N ASN A 44 -7.07 1.97 -4.08
CA ASN A 44 -6.56 3.10 -4.85
C ASN A 44 -5.02 3.14 -4.83
N LEU A 45 -4.40 2.82 -3.69
CA LEU A 45 -2.96 2.70 -3.56
C LEU A 45 -2.38 1.62 -4.47
N GLU A 46 -2.99 0.43 -4.50
CA GLU A 46 -2.56 -0.69 -5.35
C GLU A 46 -2.73 -0.49 -6.86
N ASN A 47 -3.47 0.55 -7.27
CA ASN A 47 -3.72 0.89 -8.66
C ASN A 47 -3.07 2.24 -9.04
N ASP A 48 -2.11 2.70 -8.23
CA ASP A 48 -1.28 3.89 -8.47
C ASP A 48 -2.05 5.22 -8.51
N ASP A 49 -3.26 5.25 -7.94
CA ASP A 49 -4.11 6.44 -7.89
C ASP A 49 -3.82 7.34 -6.69
N THR A 50 -2.90 6.94 -5.80
CA THR A 50 -2.73 7.59 -4.49
C THR A 50 -1.34 7.40 -3.91
N ILE A 51 -0.71 8.51 -3.50
CA ILE A 51 0.46 8.47 -2.62
C ILE A 51 0.01 8.27 -1.16
N PRO A 52 0.51 7.24 -0.46
CA PRO A 52 0.22 7.03 0.94
C PRO A 52 0.84 8.08 1.87
N SER A 53 0.25 8.27 3.04
CA SER A 53 0.91 9.00 4.13
C SER A 53 2.07 8.19 4.72
N LEU A 54 3.05 8.87 5.32
CA LEU A 54 4.19 8.22 5.98
C LEU A 54 3.79 7.14 7.00
N PRO A 55 2.80 7.34 7.88
CA PRO A 55 2.34 6.28 8.79
C PRO A 55 1.93 5.00 8.07
N VAL A 56 1.19 5.12 6.95
CA VAL A 56 0.73 3.98 6.15
C VAL A 56 1.91 3.26 5.49
N ILE A 57 2.90 4.02 4.99
CA ILE A 57 4.13 3.44 4.41
C ILE A 57 4.86 2.59 5.46
N ILE A 58 5.04 3.13 6.68
CA ILE A 58 5.72 2.42 7.77
C ILE A 58 4.97 1.13 8.12
N GLN A 59 3.65 1.20 8.31
CA GLN A 59 2.84 0.02 8.62
C GLN A 59 2.89 -1.04 7.51
N LEU A 60 2.78 -0.64 6.24
CA LEU A 60 2.90 -1.56 5.10
C LEU A 60 4.28 -2.22 5.03
N ASN A 61 5.36 -1.50 5.34
CA ASN A 61 6.71 -2.08 5.34
C ASN A 61 6.93 -3.07 6.50
N LEU A 62 6.39 -2.78 7.68
CA LEU A 62 6.42 -3.69 8.83
C LEU A 62 5.61 -4.96 8.54
N GLU A 63 4.39 -4.82 8.02
CA GLU A 63 3.55 -5.96 7.65
C GLU A 63 4.09 -6.74 6.45
N ARG A 64 4.89 -6.11 5.58
CA ARG A 64 5.57 -6.81 4.49
C ARG A 64 6.67 -7.75 4.96
N ASN A 65 7.15 -7.66 6.21
CA ASN A 65 8.26 -8.45 6.74
C ASN A 65 9.50 -8.37 5.84
N VAL A 66 9.79 -7.16 5.33
CA VAL A 66 10.98 -6.84 4.54
C VAL A 66 11.96 -6.12 5.46
N TYR A 67 12.43 -6.83 6.49
CA TYR A 67 13.72 -6.75 7.18
C TYR A 67 13.86 -8.00 8.06
#